data_AF-A0A023BCZ5-F1
#
_entry.id   AF-A0A023BCZ5-F1
#
_cell.length_a   1.000
_cell.length_b   1.000
_cell.length_c   1.000
_cell.angle_alpha   90.00
_cell.angle_beta   90.00
_cell.angle_gamma   90.00
#
_symmetry.space_group_name_H-M   'P 1'
#
loop_
_entity.id
_entity.type
_entity.pdbx_description
1 polymer ?
#
loop_
_entity_poly.entity_id
_entity_poly.type
_entity_poly.pdbx_seq_one_letter_code
_entity_poly.pdbx_strand_id
1 'polypeptide(L)'
;MVWECLERERAAKLPLSAAGRKFVALSVAGVIPMVLKRLRHRTLGQSLQAVSWRWAQLALLLKSELPEAEFAQLETKAREAVPAPAGQPGWQVLAAGLDQRATSDDLRRWLKSWSDDLEQRGGWTFEGRVFFKWLPPGLRALPEAEDAAHKIVAAIEIVRRVDLSSTAIKWNDPAGLPIAIALRKLWGTHTFGKLVHIWRARYNPPPNTSDDWLVSCVVRSAKLDTNRLTSLYHACLTVGSELDPQDLAPRDLAPRSLAPQDLAPQDRAPQEVPFPRMSPGAVTGSALEARTAFLERQYTGVGRPDAAEAAKVDAAAIQADLVERRTALLARVISESGGSRRSSLSDAKASQLTQFVSGWAETALREANGNGMTLTRVELALCSWRWLLLADVMIEKMDSDGLQGLLSQAETVIPRPKNVGKQWYLACVLDALISRALLNVWLTDKFGLTEPGWFSPEVLYVEYFPHDNPVRLPITPNGERLVLALCTFMHRLTKAETRYHTRFVNPRSHGFTWLANKQDVVALRMLHELEEPLFSEIARLWRDSIPAPCGVDDCRYLSSLLKLSHIQLSKSLRVFRRWEKMEDANGRGMPRKKKRREY
;
A
#
# COMPACT_ATOMS: atom_id res chain seq x y z
N MET A 1 1.03 -27.02 -13.40
CA MET A 1 1.52 -25.63 -13.58
C MET A 1 3.03 -25.57 -13.72
N VAL A 2 3.84 -25.78 -12.67
CA VAL A 2 5.32 -25.70 -12.76
C VAL A 2 5.88 -26.55 -13.90
N TRP A 3 5.43 -27.80 -14.03
CA TRP A 3 5.79 -28.68 -15.17
C TRP A 3 5.43 -28.10 -16.54
N GLU A 4 4.22 -27.57 -16.72
CA GLU A 4 3.80 -27.00 -18.00
C GLU A 4 4.58 -25.72 -18.35
N CYS A 5 4.88 -24.88 -17.36
CA CYS A 5 5.78 -23.74 -17.56
C CYS A 5 7.17 -24.22 -17.99
N LEU A 6 7.71 -25.25 -17.33
CA LEU A 6 8.99 -25.84 -17.68
C LEU A 6 9.00 -26.42 -19.11
N GLU A 7 7.97 -27.18 -19.50
CA GLU A 7 7.90 -27.80 -20.83
C GLU A 7 7.65 -26.79 -21.95
N ARG A 8 6.78 -25.78 -21.72
CA ARG A 8 6.55 -24.71 -22.70
C ARG A 8 7.82 -23.91 -22.95
N GLU A 9 8.53 -23.54 -21.89
CA GLU A 9 9.76 -22.75 -21.99
C GLU A 9 10.95 -23.61 -22.46
N ARG A 10 10.92 -24.94 -22.27
CA ARG A 10 11.90 -25.86 -22.90
C ARG A 10 11.69 -25.96 -24.41
N ALA A 11 10.43 -25.91 -24.87
CA ALA A 11 10.12 -25.93 -26.30
C ALA A 11 10.59 -24.66 -27.02
N ALA A 12 10.71 -23.54 -26.31
CA ALA A 12 11.46 -22.38 -26.78
C ALA A 12 12.95 -22.77 -26.85
N LYS A 13 13.55 -22.66 -28.06
CA LYS A 13 14.91 -23.14 -28.36
C LYS A 13 15.89 -22.78 -27.23
N LEU A 14 16.66 -23.77 -26.76
CA LEU A 14 17.75 -23.55 -25.81
C LEU A 14 18.74 -22.53 -26.41
N PRO A 15 19.05 -21.43 -25.70
CA PRO A 15 19.92 -20.41 -26.23
C PRO A 15 21.38 -20.89 -26.36
N LEU A 16 21.77 -21.95 -25.66
CA LEU A 16 23.10 -22.54 -25.77
C LEU A 16 23.17 -23.67 -26.80
N SER A 17 24.14 -23.55 -27.70
CA SER A 17 24.55 -24.67 -28.55
C SER A 17 25.01 -25.85 -27.69
N ALA A 18 24.83 -27.08 -28.18
CA ALA A 18 25.29 -28.27 -27.48
C ALA A 18 26.80 -28.22 -27.19
N ALA A 19 27.59 -27.70 -28.14
CA ALA A 19 29.03 -27.51 -27.97
C ALA A 19 29.37 -26.55 -26.83
N GLY A 20 28.63 -25.44 -26.71
CA GLY A 20 28.77 -24.52 -25.60
C GLY A 20 28.49 -25.22 -24.27
N ARG A 21 27.32 -25.85 -24.13
CA ARG A 21 26.93 -26.52 -22.87
C ARG A 21 27.98 -27.50 -22.37
N LYS A 22 28.52 -28.31 -23.28
CA LYS A 22 29.62 -29.24 -22.99
C LYS A 22 30.90 -28.53 -22.55
N PHE A 23 31.28 -27.44 -23.22
CA PHE A 23 32.46 -26.65 -22.86
C PHE A 23 32.36 -26.07 -21.44
N VAL A 24 31.21 -25.50 -21.05
CA VAL A 24 31.01 -25.00 -19.68
C VAL A 24 31.04 -26.13 -18.68
N ALA A 25 30.35 -27.24 -18.94
CA ALA A 25 30.32 -28.36 -18.02
C ALA A 25 31.74 -28.88 -17.70
N LEU A 26 32.57 -29.08 -18.74
CA LEU A 26 33.96 -29.52 -18.58
C LEU A 26 34.83 -28.48 -17.87
N SER A 27 34.69 -27.20 -18.21
CA SER A 27 35.48 -26.12 -17.59
C SER A 27 35.16 -25.93 -16.11
N VAL A 28 33.90 -26.09 -15.73
CA VAL A 28 33.45 -25.90 -14.34
C VAL A 28 33.72 -27.13 -13.48
N ALA A 29 33.61 -28.35 -14.03
CA ALA A 29 33.81 -29.60 -13.29
C ALA A 29 35.15 -29.66 -12.54
N GLY A 30 36.25 -29.20 -13.15
CA GLY A 30 37.57 -29.20 -12.51
C GLY A 30 37.70 -28.25 -11.30
N VAL A 31 36.87 -27.20 -11.23
CA VAL A 31 36.97 -26.15 -10.20
C VAL A 31 36.00 -26.37 -9.04
N ILE A 32 34.86 -27.05 -9.27
CA ILE A 32 33.84 -27.30 -8.25
C ILE A 32 34.38 -27.95 -6.98
N PRO A 33 35.23 -29.00 -7.03
CA PRO A 33 35.76 -29.62 -5.80
C PRO A 33 36.50 -28.63 -4.89
N MET A 34 37.20 -27.66 -5.46
CA MET A 34 37.86 -26.61 -4.68
C MET A 34 36.84 -25.65 -4.03
N VAL A 35 35.76 -25.33 -4.73
CA VAL A 35 34.70 -24.47 -4.20
C VAL A 35 33.93 -25.16 -3.08
N LEU A 36 33.59 -26.44 -3.24
CA LEU A 36 32.87 -27.21 -2.22
C LEU A 36 33.68 -27.38 -0.92
N LYS A 37 35.02 -27.34 -0.98
CA LYS A 37 35.91 -27.37 0.19
C LYS A 37 36.00 -26.05 0.97
N ARG A 38 35.48 -24.93 0.44
CA ARG A 38 35.58 -23.63 1.12
C ARG A 38 34.80 -23.64 2.43
N LEU A 39 35.42 -23.22 3.53
CA LEU A 39 34.78 -23.03 4.84
C LEU A 39 33.90 -21.76 4.89
N ARG A 40 33.06 -21.53 3.88
CA ARG A 40 32.02 -20.51 3.97
C ARG A 40 30.78 -21.11 4.62
N HIS A 41 30.42 -20.59 5.78
CA HIS A 41 29.12 -20.79 6.40
C HIS A 41 28.19 -19.65 5.98
N ARG A 42 27.70 -19.65 4.74
CA ARG A 42 26.43 -18.95 4.50
C ARG A 42 25.40 -19.61 5.41
N THR A 43 24.82 -18.82 6.31
CA THR A 43 23.84 -19.19 7.35
C THR A 43 23.42 -20.66 7.33
N LEU A 44 23.98 -21.47 8.24
CA LEU A 44 23.72 -22.89 8.50
C LEU A 44 22.24 -23.26 8.74
N GLY A 45 21.30 -22.31 8.69
CA GLY A 45 19.86 -22.54 8.79
C GLY A 45 19.14 -22.69 7.46
N GLN A 46 19.84 -22.69 6.32
CA GLN A 46 19.19 -22.84 5.02
C GLN A 46 18.87 -24.32 4.73
N SER A 47 17.57 -24.61 4.61
CA SER A 47 17.06 -25.93 4.26
C SER A 47 17.61 -26.39 2.90
N LEU A 48 18.12 -27.63 2.88
CA LEU A 48 18.49 -28.38 1.67
C LEU A 48 17.36 -28.52 0.64
N GLN A 49 16.14 -28.15 1.02
CA GLN A 49 14.99 -28.19 0.15
C GLN A 49 14.94 -26.99 -0.81
N ALA A 50 15.77 -25.96 -0.62
CA ALA A 50 15.78 -24.75 -1.43
C ALA A 50 17.18 -24.33 -1.85
N VAL A 51 17.36 -24.02 -3.13
CA VAL A 51 18.62 -23.53 -3.70
C VAL A 51 18.34 -22.36 -4.64
N SER A 52 19.31 -21.48 -4.89
CA SER A 52 19.13 -20.47 -5.94
C SER A 52 19.06 -21.10 -7.34
N TRP A 53 18.25 -20.48 -8.21
CA TRP A 53 17.92 -20.92 -9.56
C TRP A 53 19.18 -21.25 -10.37
N ARG A 54 20.14 -20.33 -10.38
CA ARG A 54 21.41 -20.47 -11.08
C ARG A 54 22.21 -21.72 -10.72
N TRP A 55 22.20 -22.16 -9.45
CA TRP A 55 22.92 -23.36 -9.05
C TRP A 55 22.16 -24.64 -9.37
N ALA A 56 20.83 -24.61 -9.30
CA ALA A 56 20.00 -25.70 -9.82
C ALA A 56 20.24 -25.87 -11.33
N GLN A 57 20.29 -24.77 -12.07
CA GLN A 57 20.54 -24.75 -13.50
C GLN A 57 21.94 -25.29 -13.84
N LEU A 58 22.98 -24.83 -13.13
CA LEU A 58 24.34 -25.34 -13.29
C LEU A 58 24.45 -26.84 -12.97
N ALA A 59 23.84 -27.31 -11.88
CA ALA A 59 23.91 -28.71 -11.51
C ALA A 59 23.19 -29.63 -12.52
N LEU A 60 22.06 -29.16 -13.08
CA LEU A 60 21.36 -29.86 -14.15
C LEU A 60 22.17 -29.90 -15.45
N LEU A 61 22.82 -28.78 -15.80
CA LEU A 61 23.74 -28.71 -16.94
C LEU A 61 24.90 -29.72 -16.79
N LEU A 62 25.53 -29.76 -15.61
CA LEU A 62 26.61 -30.71 -15.34
C LEU A 62 26.12 -32.15 -15.41
N LYS A 63 24.90 -32.43 -14.92
CA LYS A 63 24.30 -33.76 -15.01
C LYS A 63 24.02 -34.18 -16.46
N SER A 64 23.65 -33.25 -17.34
CA SER A 64 23.30 -33.57 -18.73
C SER A 64 24.52 -33.70 -19.63
N GLU A 65 25.61 -32.97 -19.36
CA GLU A 65 26.74 -32.85 -20.27
C GLU A 65 27.99 -33.64 -19.85
N LEU A 66 28.13 -34.01 -18.57
CA LEU A 66 29.27 -34.81 -18.09
C LEU A 66 29.01 -36.31 -18.20
N PRO A 67 30.07 -37.13 -18.38
CA PRO A 67 30.01 -38.56 -18.16
C PRO A 67 29.49 -38.89 -16.75
N GLU A 68 28.69 -39.96 -16.64
CA GLU A 68 28.06 -40.36 -15.37
C GLU A 68 29.09 -40.53 -14.23
N ALA A 69 30.25 -41.11 -14.54
CA ALA A 69 31.33 -41.30 -13.57
C ALA A 69 31.91 -39.97 -13.05
N GLU A 70 32.08 -38.96 -13.91
CA GLU A 70 32.58 -37.64 -13.52
C GLU A 70 31.54 -36.91 -12.65
N PHE A 71 30.26 -36.97 -13.05
CA PHE A 71 29.18 -36.37 -12.26
C PHE A 71 29.04 -37.04 -10.88
N ALA A 72 29.17 -38.36 -10.80
CA ALA A 72 29.14 -39.10 -9.53
C ALA A 72 30.27 -38.68 -8.56
N GLN A 73 31.45 -38.35 -9.08
CA GLN A 73 32.54 -37.78 -8.28
C GLN A 73 32.16 -36.40 -7.71
N LEU A 74 31.56 -35.52 -8.51
CA LEU A 74 31.09 -34.22 -8.06
C LEU A 74 29.97 -34.35 -7.01
N GLU A 75 29.05 -35.29 -7.19
CA GLU A 75 28.00 -35.60 -6.22
C GLU A 75 28.60 -36.05 -4.88
N THR A 76 29.57 -36.96 -4.92
CA THR A 76 30.25 -37.46 -3.72
C THR A 76 30.89 -36.30 -2.95
N LYS A 77 31.58 -35.40 -3.66
CA LYS A 77 32.18 -34.20 -3.07
C LYS A 77 31.13 -33.23 -2.51
N ALA A 78 29.97 -33.12 -3.14
CA ALA A 78 28.88 -32.30 -2.63
C ALA A 78 28.25 -32.89 -1.36
N ARG A 79 28.12 -34.22 -1.26
CA ARG A 79 27.66 -34.94 -0.05
C ARG A 79 28.64 -34.79 1.11
N GLU A 80 29.94 -34.76 0.84
CA GLU A 80 30.96 -34.43 1.85
C GLU A 80 30.79 -32.99 2.37
N ALA A 81 30.39 -32.05 1.49
CA ALA A 81 30.26 -30.64 1.83
C ALA A 81 28.95 -30.29 2.55
N VAL A 82 27.86 -31.02 2.26
CA VAL A 82 26.52 -30.77 2.79
C VAL A 82 25.80 -32.10 3.10
N PRO A 83 25.29 -32.29 4.34
CA PRO A 83 24.65 -33.54 4.75
C PRO A 83 23.28 -33.73 4.08
N ALA A 84 23.22 -34.44 2.95
CA ALA A 84 21.99 -34.72 2.21
C ALA A 84 21.32 -36.04 2.63
N PRO A 85 19.98 -36.12 2.71
CA PRO A 85 19.26 -37.37 2.94
C PRO A 85 19.60 -38.46 1.92
N ALA A 86 19.57 -39.71 2.36
CA ALA A 86 19.67 -40.87 1.48
C ALA A 86 18.52 -40.82 0.44
N GLY A 87 18.84 -40.99 -0.84
CA GLY A 87 17.87 -40.95 -1.95
C GLY A 87 17.61 -39.58 -2.57
N GLN A 88 18.19 -38.48 -2.04
CA GLN A 88 18.11 -37.19 -2.73
C GLN A 88 18.88 -37.23 -4.07
N PRO A 89 18.31 -36.80 -5.21
CA PRO A 89 18.98 -36.83 -6.51
C PRO A 89 20.31 -36.06 -6.51
N GLY A 90 21.34 -36.62 -7.13
CA GLY A 90 22.70 -36.07 -7.10
C GLY A 90 22.84 -34.61 -7.50
N TRP A 91 22.10 -34.17 -8.54
CA TRP A 91 22.10 -32.77 -8.96
C TRP A 91 21.53 -31.81 -7.92
N GLN A 92 20.57 -32.26 -7.10
CA GLN A 92 20.02 -31.43 -6.02
C GLN A 92 21.05 -31.25 -4.92
N VAL A 93 21.79 -32.32 -4.59
CA VAL A 93 22.88 -32.27 -3.62
C VAL A 93 24.00 -31.35 -4.10
N LEU A 94 24.38 -31.48 -5.38
CA LEU A 94 25.38 -30.62 -6.00
C LEU A 94 24.94 -29.14 -5.99
N ALA A 95 23.70 -28.86 -6.39
CA ALA A 95 23.15 -27.50 -6.36
C ALA A 95 23.14 -26.90 -4.95
N ALA A 96 22.80 -27.70 -3.93
CA ALA A 96 22.82 -27.25 -2.54
C ALA A 96 24.24 -26.99 -2.02
N GLY A 97 25.20 -27.86 -2.39
CA GLY A 97 26.62 -27.64 -2.11
C GLY A 97 27.14 -26.34 -2.72
N LEU A 98 26.80 -26.09 -3.99
CA LEU A 98 27.15 -24.84 -4.67
C LEU A 98 26.47 -23.63 -4.02
N ASP A 99 25.18 -23.69 -3.67
CA ASP A 99 24.48 -22.56 -3.05
C ASP A 99 25.08 -22.15 -1.69
N GLN A 100 25.57 -23.13 -0.92
CA GLN A 100 26.23 -22.89 0.36
C GLN A 100 27.67 -22.36 0.23
N ARG A 101 28.42 -22.82 -0.77
CA ARG A 101 29.88 -22.62 -0.84
C ARG A 101 30.35 -21.67 -1.94
N ALA A 102 29.61 -21.57 -3.04
CA ALA A 102 29.94 -20.75 -4.20
C ALA A 102 29.36 -19.33 -4.10
N THR A 103 29.98 -18.40 -4.83
CA THR A 103 29.58 -16.99 -4.92
C THR A 103 29.06 -16.66 -6.32
N SER A 104 28.33 -15.55 -6.44
CA SER A 104 27.94 -15.00 -7.75
C SER A 104 29.18 -14.70 -8.61
N ASP A 105 30.32 -14.40 -8.01
CA ASP A 105 31.59 -14.15 -8.73
C ASP A 105 32.27 -15.44 -9.20
N ASP A 106 32.08 -16.57 -8.51
CA ASP A 106 32.51 -17.87 -9.02
C ASP A 106 31.76 -18.18 -10.32
N LEU A 107 30.42 -18.05 -10.29
CA LEU A 107 29.60 -18.26 -11.48
C LEU A 107 29.98 -17.29 -12.60
N ARG A 108 30.14 -16.00 -12.31
CA ARG A 108 30.59 -15.02 -13.30
C ARG A 108 31.96 -15.36 -13.88
N ARG A 109 32.90 -15.86 -13.08
CA ARG A 109 34.22 -16.29 -13.59
C ARG A 109 34.13 -17.53 -14.47
N TRP A 110 33.31 -18.50 -14.09
CA TRP A 110 33.05 -19.70 -14.87
C TRP A 110 32.37 -19.42 -16.20
N LEU A 111 31.52 -18.38 -16.21
CA LEU A 111 30.82 -17.91 -17.39
C LEU A 111 31.57 -16.79 -18.13
N LYS A 112 32.74 -16.33 -17.64
CA LYS A 112 33.46 -15.17 -18.17
C LYS A 112 33.95 -15.38 -19.60
N SER A 113 34.33 -16.61 -19.95
CA SER A 113 34.71 -16.95 -21.32
C SER A 113 33.56 -16.74 -22.32
N TRP A 114 32.34 -16.50 -21.83
CA TRP A 114 31.10 -16.36 -22.60
C TRP A 114 30.42 -14.99 -22.41
N SER A 115 31.12 -14.04 -21.77
CA SER A 115 30.59 -12.75 -21.29
C SER A 115 29.78 -11.98 -22.34
N ASP A 116 30.22 -11.97 -23.59
CA ASP A 116 29.63 -11.13 -24.64
C ASP A 116 28.20 -11.57 -25.04
N ASP A 117 27.87 -12.85 -24.85
CA ASP A 117 26.54 -13.42 -25.12
C ASP A 117 25.67 -13.51 -23.85
N LEU A 118 26.29 -13.39 -22.66
CA LEU A 118 25.65 -13.65 -21.37
C LEU A 118 24.94 -12.43 -20.79
N GLU A 119 25.38 -11.22 -21.13
CA GLU A 119 24.67 -9.99 -20.75
C GLU A 119 23.26 -9.92 -21.35
N GLN A 120 23.01 -10.65 -22.46
CA GLN A 120 21.68 -10.81 -23.03
C GLN A 120 20.86 -11.96 -22.40
N ARG A 121 21.43 -12.78 -21.51
CA ARG A 121 20.86 -14.07 -21.05
C ARG A 121 20.72 -14.14 -19.52
N GLY A 122 19.71 -13.44 -18.99
CA GLY A 122 19.56 -13.17 -17.55
C GLY A 122 19.15 -14.33 -16.63
N GLY A 123 18.84 -15.54 -17.13
CA GLY A 123 18.47 -16.66 -16.25
C GLY A 123 19.60 -17.11 -15.31
N TRP A 124 20.86 -16.97 -15.73
CA TRP A 124 22.04 -17.40 -14.95
C TRP A 124 22.40 -16.44 -13.82
N THR A 125 21.96 -15.19 -13.89
CA THR A 125 22.14 -14.19 -12.83
C THR A 125 20.99 -14.20 -11.84
N PHE A 126 19.89 -14.88 -12.16
CA PHE A 126 18.70 -14.91 -11.33
C PHE A 126 18.93 -15.58 -9.96
N GLU A 127 18.73 -14.81 -8.90
CA GLU A 127 18.96 -15.24 -7.51
C GLU A 127 17.71 -15.86 -6.85
N GLY A 128 16.60 -15.95 -7.59
CA GLY A 128 15.36 -16.55 -7.12
C GLY A 128 15.57 -17.98 -6.62
N ARG A 129 14.89 -18.37 -5.55
CA ARG A 129 15.02 -19.71 -4.98
C ARG A 129 14.03 -20.68 -5.61
N VAL A 130 14.53 -21.86 -5.98
CA VAL A 130 13.71 -23.01 -6.33
C VAL A 130 13.69 -23.99 -5.18
N PHE A 131 12.57 -24.69 -5.06
CA PHE A 131 12.36 -25.68 -4.01
C PHE A 131 12.17 -27.04 -4.67
N PHE A 132 13.05 -27.99 -4.35
CA PHE A 132 13.14 -29.25 -5.08
C PHE A 132 11.85 -30.07 -5.06
N LYS A 133 11.09 -30.02 -3.97
CA LYS A 133 9.81 -30.73 -3.84
C LYS A 133 8.73 -30.28 -4.85
N TRP A 134 8.90 -29.10 -5.43
CA TRP A 134 7.99 -28.53 -6.42
C TRP A 134 8.52 -28.65 -7.85
N LEU A 135 9.75 -29.17 -8.00
CA LEU A 135 10.30 -29.52 -9.29
C LEU A 135 9.91 -30.97 -9.63
N PRO A 136 9.58 -31.25 -10.90
CA PRO A 136 9.16 -32.57 -11.32
C PRO A 136 10.32 -33.57 -11.22
N PRO A 137 10.03 -34.85 -10.90
CA PRO A 137 11.04 -35.90 -10.98
C PRO A 137 11.54 -36.04 -12.41
N GLY A 138 12.84 -36.31 -12.58
CA GLY A 138 13.44 -36.48 -13.91
C GLY A 138 13.69 -35.18 -14.69
N LEU A 139 13.58 -34.01 -14.05
CA LEU A 139 13.93 -32.73 -14.66
C LEU A 139 15.36 -32.78 -15.23
N ARG A 140 15.51 -32.53 -16.53
CA ARG A 140 16.81 -32.55 -17.24
C ARG A 140 17.47 -31.18 -17.36
N ALA A 141 16.67 -30.12 -17.47
CA ALA A 141 17.15 -28.75 -17.61
C ALA A 141 16.08 -27.78 -17.09
N LEU A 142 16.53 -26.61 -16.62
CA LEU A 142 15.70 -25.45 -16.32
C LEU A 142 15.74 -24.47 -17.51
N PRO A 143 14.70 -23.66 -17.73
CA PRO A 143 14.72 -22.59 -18.71
C PRO A 143 15.87 -21.62 -18.48
N GLU A 144 16.50 -21.20 -19.56
CA GLU A 144 17.65 -20.28 -19.51
C GLU A 144 17.22 -18.82 -19.64
N ALA A 145 16.01 -18.56 -20.15
CA ALA A 145 15.45 -17.23 -20.26
C ALA A 145 15.05 -16.70 -18.88
N GLU A 146 15.38 -15.44 -18.62
CA GLU A 146 15.14 -14.79 -17.32
C GLU A 146 13.64 -14.70 -17.01
N ASP A 147 12.81 -14.47 -18.03
CA ASP A 147 11.37 -14.42 -17.90
C ASP A 147 10.76 -15.75 -17.47
N ALA A 148 11.21 -16.84 -18.06
CA ALA A 148 10.82 -18.19 -17.71
C ALA A 148 11.20 -18.52 -16.25
N ALA A 149 12.41 -18.11 -15.84
CA ALA A 149 12.87 -18.28 -14.46
C ALA A 149 11.97 -17.53 -13.46
N HIS A 150 11.62 -16.28 -13.75
CA HIS A 150 10.68 -15.49 -12.95
C HIS A 150 9.29 -16.13 -12.88
N LYS A 151 8.73 -16.54 -14.03
CA LYS A 151 7.42 -17.24 -14.10
C LYS A 151 7.39 -18.47 -13.20
N ILE A 152 8.44 -19.28 -13.23
CA ILE A 152 8.52 -20.54 -12.49
C ILE A 152 8.75 -20.29 -11.00
N VAL A 153 9.65 -19.37 -10.62
CA VAL A 153 9.86 -19.05 -9.20
C VAL A 153 8.63 -18.42 -8.59
N ALA A 154 7.91 -17.56 -9.31
CA ALA A 154 6.62 -17.04 -8.87
C ALA A 154 5.62 -18.17 -8.64
N ALA A 155 5.53 -19.12 -9.57
CA ALA A 155 4.66 -20.29 -9.45
C ALA A 155 5.00 -21.15 -8.24
N ILE A 156 6.29 -21.43 -8.01
CA ILE A 156 6.77 -22.19 -6.86
C ILE A 156 6.46 -21.46 -5.55
N GLU A 157 6.75 -20.17 -5.45
CA GLU A 157 6.54 -19.42 -4.19
C GLU A 157 5.05 -19.31 -3.85
N ILE A 158 4.19 -19.13 -4.86
CA ILE A 158 2.73 -19.11 -4.68
C ILE A 158 2.25 -20.48 -4.21
N VAL A 159 2.57 -21.56 -4.92
CA VAL A 159 2.12 -22.92 -4.54
C VAL A 159 2.62 -23.30 -3.15
N ARG A 160 3.86 -22.95 -2.82
CA ARG A 160 4.46 -23.25 -1.49
C ARG A 160 3.72 -22.58 -0.35
N ARG A 161 3.11 -21.43 -0.58
CA ARG A 161 2.48 -20.58 0.44
C ARG A 161 0.97 -20.75 0.50
N VAL A 162 0.38 -21.17 -0.60
CA VAL A 162 -1.05 -21.42 -0.76
C VAL A 162 -1.47 -22.77 -0.19
N ASP A 163 -0.67 -23.43 0.65
CA ASP A 163 -1.12 -24.61 1.39
C ASP A 163 -1.96 -24.21 2.62
N LEU A 164 -3.10 -23.60 2.36
CA LEU A 164 -4.03 -23.11 3.38
C LEU A 164 -5.19 -24.08 3.54
N SER A 165 -5.75 -24.14 4.74
CA SER A 165 -7.08 -24.71 4.94
C SER A 165 -8.11 -23.81 4.25
N SER A 166 -9.14 -24.40 3.65
CA SER A 166 -10.23 -23.64 3.00
C SER A 166 -10.89 -22.63 3.93
N THR A 167 -10.97 -22.95 5.23
CA THR A 167 -11.52 -22.08 6.28
C THR A 167 -10.69 -20.83 6.58
N ALA A 168 -9.43 -20.77 6.14
CA ALA A 168 -8.57 -19.63 6.39
C ALA A 168 -8.74 -18.51 5.35
N ILE A 169 -9.44 -18.78 4.23
CA ILE A 169 -9.57 -17.81 3.15
C ILE A 169 -10.64 -16.79 3.48
N LYS A 170 -10.22 -15.52 3.52
CA LYS A 170 -11.13 -14.38 3.63
C LYS A 170 -11.55 -13.96 2.24
N TRP A 171 -12.76 -14.34 1.83
CA TRP A 171 -13.29 -13.99 0.51
C TRP A 171 -13.55 -12.49 0.34
N ASN A 172 -13.69 -11.74 1.43
CA ASN A 172 -14.02 -10.31 1.43
C ASN A 172 -12.81 -9.35 1.54
N ASP A 173 -11.60 -9.82 1.22
CA ASP A 173 -10.38 -9.00 1.23
C ASP A 173 -9.85 -8.79 -0.22
N PRO A 174 -10.20 -7.65 -0.88
CA PRO A 174 -9.77 -7.35 -2.25
C PRO A 174 -8.27 -7.05 -2.38
N ALA A 175 -7.53 -6.89 -1.29
CA ALA A 175 -6.19 -6.31 -1.34
C ALA A 175 -5.17 -7.11 -2.18
N GLY A 176 -5.46 -8.38 -2.49
CA GLY A 176 -4.65 -9.23 -3.37
C GLY A 176 -4.93 -9.07 -4.87
N LEU A 177 -5.97 -8.34 -5.27
CA LEU A 177 -6.45 -8.28 -6.65
C LEU A 177 -5.40 -7.75 -7.63
N PRO A 178 -4.55 -6.77 -7.29
CA PRO A 178 -3.54 -6.34 -8.25
C PRO A 178 -2.42 -7.38 -8.44
N ILE A 179 -2.18 -8.24 -7.46
CA ILE A 179 -1.29 -9.40 -7.65
C ILE A 179 -1.95 -10.41 -8.59
N ALA A 180 -3.24 -10.66 -8.46
CA ALA A 180 -3.96 -11.55 -9.36
C ALA A 180 -3.84 -11.10 -10.82
N ILE A 181 -4.07 -9.81 -11.09
CA ILE A 181 -3.92 -9.22 -12.44
C ILE A 181 -2.48 -9.36 -12.93
N ALA A 182 -1.49 -9.05 -12.07
CA ALA A 182 -0.07 -9.20 -12.42
C ALA A 182 0.30 -10.64 -12.76
N LEU A 183 -0.23 -11.61 -12.01
CA LEU A 183 -0.01 -13.04 -12.25
C LEU A 183 -0.68 -13.51 -13.54
N ARG A 184 -1.88 -13.00 -13.85
CA ARG A 184 -2.53 -13.27 -15.12
C ARG A 184 -1.70 -12.76 -16.29
N LYS A 185 -1.15 -11.55 -16.19
CA LYS A 185 -0.28 -10.99 -17.23
C LYS A 185 1.01 -11.81 -17.35
N LEU A 186 1.64 -12.14 -16.22
CA LEU A 186 2.89 -12.92 -16.18
C LEU A 186 2.74 -14.31 -16.83
N TRP A 187 1.67 -15.04 -16.50
CA TRP A 187 1.50 -16.43 -16.94
C TRP A 187 0.63 -16.58 -18.20
N GLY A 188 0.00 -15.51 -18.65
CA GLY A 188 -1.03 -15.52 -19.69
C GLY A 188 -2.35 -16.11 -19.20
N THR A 189 -3.42 -15.82 -19.94
CA THR A 189 -4.81 -16.23 -19.61
C THR A 189 -4.96 -17.73 -19.44
N HIS A 190 -4.33 -18.54 -20.30
CA HIS A 190 -4.43 -20.00 -20.26
C HIS A 190 -3.85 -20.62 -18.98
N THR A 191 -2.61 -20.25 -18.65
CA THR A 191 -1.91 -20.81 -17.48
C THR A 191 -2.57 -20.32 -16.18
N PHE A 192 -2.98 -19.05 -16.15
CA PHE A 192 -3.72 -18.47 -15.04
C PHE A 192 -5.08 -19.17 -14.84
N GLY A 193 -5.83 -19.41 -15.92
CA GLY A 193 -7.11 -20.12 -15.87
C GLY A 193 -6.97 -21.56 -15.34
N LYS A 194 -5.88 -22.26 -15.68
CA LYS A 194 -5.59 -23.57 -15.07
C LYS A 194 -5.34 -23.50 -13.57
N LEU A 195 -4.59 -22.51 -13.10
CA LEU A 195 -4.36 -22.31 -11.68
C LEU A 195 -5.68 -22.02 -10.94
N VAL A 196 -6.49 -21.13 -11.51
CA VAL A 196 -7.83 -20.81 -11.01
C VAL A 196 -8.68 -22.08 -10.94
N HIS A 197 -8.70 -22.91 -11.98
CA HIS A 197 -9.48 -24.15 -11.99
C HIS A 197 -9.09 -25.08 -10.84
N ILE A 198 -7.78 -25.25 -10.60
CA ILE A 198 -7.27 -26.04 -9.46
C ILE A 198 -7.73 -25.44 -8.13
N TRP A 199 -7.66 -24.12 -7.98
CA TRP A 199 -8.07 -23.44 -6.74
C TRP A 199 -9.58 -23.40 -6.54
N ARG A 200 -10.39 -23.33 -7.60
CA ARG A 200 -11.85 -23.47 -7.51
C ARG A 200 -12.21 -24.85 -6.98
N ALA A 201 -11.63 -25.90 -7.55
CA ALA A 201 -11.87 -27.27 -7.11
C ALA A 201 -11.42 -27.51 -5.66
N ARG A 202 -10.33 -26.84 -5.22
CA ARG A 202 -9.78 -27.00 -3.87
C ARG A 202 -10.54 -26.21 -2.80
N TYR A 203 -10.96 -24.98 -3.11
CA TYR A 203 -11.47 -24.04 -2.11
C TYR A 203 -12.97 -23.79 -2.17
N ASN A 204 -13.65 -24.22 -3.23
CA ASN A 204 -15.09 -24.00 -3.43
C ASN A 204 -15.50 -22.54 -3.16
N PRO A 205 -14.96 -21.56 -3.91
CA PRO A 205 -15.34 -20.16 -3.74
C PRO A 205 -16.83 -19.94 -4.02
N PRO A 206 -17.42 -18.82 -3.56
CA PRO A 206 -18.79 -18.44 -3.92
C PRO A 206 -19.05 -18.48 -5.44
N PRO A 207 -20.27 -18.86 -5.88
CA PRO A 207 -20.56 -19.21 -7.28
C PRO A 207 -20.35 -18.10 -8.32
N ASN A 208 -20.17 -16.84 -7.90
CA ASN A 208 -19.94 -15.69 -8.78
C ASN A 208 -18.54 -15.10 -8.67
N THR A 209 -17.65 -15.71 -7.88
CA THR A 209 -16.31 -15.16 -7.65
C THR A 209 -15.54 -15.19 -8.97
N SER A 210 -15.06 -14.05 -9.47
CA SER A 210 -14.19 -14.03 -10.66
C SER A 210 -12.85 -14.70 -10.40
N ASP A 211 -12.16 -15.03 -11.49
CA ASP A 211 -10.84 -15.64 -11.46
C ASP A 211 -9.81 -14.76 -10.75
N ASP A 212 -9.80 -13.45 -11.00
CA ASP A 212 -8.87 -12.52 -10.34
C ASP A 212 -9.18 -12.42 -8.85
N TRP A 213 -10.45 -12.38 -8.49
CA TRP A 213 -10.86 -12.29 -7.10
C TRP A 213 -10.53 -13.55 -6.31
N LEU A 214 -10.71 -14.73 -6.89
CA LEU A 214 -10.27 -15.99 -6.29
C LEU A 214 -8.77 -15.96 -6.00
N VAL A 215 -7.96 -15.57 -7.00
CA VAL A 215 -6.51 -15.49 -6.83
C VAL A 215 -6.13 -14.46 -5.77
N SER A 216 -6.80 -13.30 -5.76
CA SER A 216 -6.63 -12.25 -4.75
C SER A 216 -6.77 -12.80 -3.34
N CYS A 217 -7.91 -13.44 -3.06
CA CYS A 217 -8.26 -13.94 -1.73
C CYS A 217 -7.27 -15.02 -1.27
N VAL A 218 -6.89 -15.92 -2.18
CA VAL A 218 -5.96 -17.02 -1.91
C VAL A 218 -4.55 -16.49 -1.61
N VAL A 219 -4.02 -15.61 -2.46
CA VAL A 219 -2.70 -14.97 -2.30
C VAL A 219 -2.63 -14.15 -1.02
N ARG A 220 -3.70 -13.41 -0.72
CA ARG A 220 -3.80 -12.58 0.49
C ARG A 220 -3.82 -13.43 1.76
N SER A 221 -4.61 -14.50 1.75
CA SER A 221 -4.73 -15.43 2.87
C SER A 221 -3.42 -16.20 3.13
N ALA A 222 -2.57 -16.34 2.11
CA ALA A 222 -1.25 -16.96 2.22
C ALA A 222 -0.23 -16.11 3.01
N LYS A 223 -0.62 -14.91 3.45
CA LYS A 223 0.23 -13.94 4.16
C LYS A 223 1.59 -13.76 3.49
N LEU A 224 1.58 -13.70 2.16
CA LEU A 224 2.78 -13.39 1.40
C LEU A 224 3.29 -12.04 1.89
N ASP A 225 4.53 -12.02 2.36
CA ASP A 225 5.20 -10.81 2.82
C ASP A 225 5.15 -9.75 1.73
N THR A 226 4.80 -8.52 2.07
CA THR A 226 4.66 -7.41 1.12
C THR A 226 5.94 -7.21 0.31
N ASN A 227 7.12 -7.37 0.92
CA ASN A 227 8.38 -7.25 0.20
C ASN A 227 8.53 -8.34 -0.87
N ARG A 228 8.09 -9.57 -0.58
CA ARG A 228 8.13 -10.67 -1.54
C ARG A 228 7.08 -10.51 -2.63
N LEU A 229 5.89 -10.03 -2.29
CA LEU A 229 4.87 -9.68 -3.27
C LEU A 229 5.37 -8.60 -4.22
N THR A 230 6.03 -7.58 -3.67
CA THR A 230 6.74 -6.56 -4.43
C THR A 230 7.82 -7.17 -5.30
N SER A 231 8.70 -8.05 -4.79
CA SER A 231 9.70 -8.74 -5.61
C SER A 231 9.10 -9.60 -6.71
N LEU A 232 8.02 -10.33 -6.42
CA LEU A 232 7.29 -11.12 -7.40
C LEU A 232 6.64 -10.22 -8.45
N TYR A 233 6.08 -9.08 -8.03
CA TYR A 233 5.49 -8.11 -8.94
C TYR A 233 6.55 -7.46 -9.84
N HIS A 234 7.69 -7.02 -9.30
CA HIS A 234 8.82 -6.54 -10.10
C HIS A 234 9.28 -7.59 -11.09
N ALA A 235 9.45 -8.83 -10.64
CA ALA A 235 9.76 -9.98 -11.49
C ALA A 235 8.71 -10.19 -12.61
N CYS A 236 7.43 -9.93 -12.34
CA CYS A 236 6.39 -9.98 -13.38
C CYS A 236 6.53 -8.84 -14.40
N LEU A 237 6.97 -7.66 -13.97
CA LEU A 237 7.01 -6.45 -14.78
C LEU A 237 8.29 -6.25 -15.58
N THR A 238 9.44 -6.64 -15.03
CA THR A 238 10.74 -6.52 -15.71
C THR A 238 10.85 -7.45 -16.92
N VAL A 239 9.96 -8.44 -16.99
CA VAL A 239 9.81 -9.38 -18.10
C VAL A 239 9.11 -8.70 -19.29
N GLY A 240 9.86 -7.82 -19.97
CA GLY A 240 9.75 -7.60 -21.41
C GLY A 240 8.47 -6.97 -21.98
N SER A 241 7.64 -6.29 -21.19
CA SER A 241 6.57 -5.44 -21.77
C SER A 241 6.34 -4.24 -20.89
N GLU A 242 6.59 -3.03 -21.42
CA GLU A 242 5.99 -1.82 -20.87
C GLU A 242 4.52 -2.12 -20.63
N LEU A 243 4.08 -1.99 -19.38
CA LEU A 243 2.68 -2.09 -19.07
C LEU A 243 1.99 -0.88 -19.68
N ASP A 244 1.45 -1.03 -20.89
CA ASP A 244 0.48 -0.07 -21.38
C ASP A 244 -0.61 0.07 -20.29
N PRO A 245 -0.88 1.28 -19.77
CA PRO A 245 -2.00 1.51 -18.85
C PRO A 245 -3.30 0.84 -19.31
N GLN A 246 -3.54 0.72 -20.62
CA GLN A 246 -4.72 0.06 -21.17
C GLN A 246 -4.74 -1.46 -20.94
N ASP A 247 -3.59 -2.13 -20.84
CA ASP A 247 -3.53 -3.57 -20.56
C ASP A 247 -3.86 -3.91 -19.10
N LEU A 248 -3.72 -2.93 -18.20
CA LEU A 248 -4.02 -3.09 -16.78
C LEU A 248 -5.44 -2.66 -16.43
N ALA A 249 -6.08 -1.87 -17.29
CA ALA A 249 -7.52 -1.72 -17.24
C ALA A 249 -8.13 -3.10 -17.55
N PRO A 250 -8.91 -3.67 -16.63
CA PRO A 250 -9.59 -4.94 -16.87
C PRO A 250 -10.40 -4.81 -18.16
N ARG A 251 -10.05 -5.65 -19.15
CA ARG A 251 -10.70 -5.63 -20.47
C ARG A 251 -12.20 -5.67 -20.28
N ASP A 252 -12.88 -4.66 -20.78
CA ASP A 252 -14.33 -4.58 -20.75
C ASP A 252 -14.90 -5.87 -21.33
N LEU A 253 -15.61 -6.62 -20.47
CA LEU A 253 -16.69 -7.45 -20.95
C LEU A 253 -17.64 -6.45 -21.60
N ALA A 254 -17.65 -6.40 -22.94
CA ALA A 254 -18.51 -5.51 -23.71
C ALA A 254 -19.89 -5.46 -23.03
N PRO A 255 -20.41 -4.26 -22.68
CA PRO A 255 -21.71 -4.15 -22.08
C PRO A 255 -22.68 -4.92 -22.96
N ARG A 256 -23.45 -5.85 -22.38
CA ARG A 256 -24.61 -6.42 -23.07
C ARG A 256 -25.45 -5.23 -23.52
N SER A 257 -25.42 -4.96 -24.82
CA SER A 257 -26.15 -3.87 -25.45
C SER A 257 -27.63 -3.99 -25.07
N LEU A 258 -28.07 -3.15 -24.14
CA LEU A 258 -29.48 -2.81 -24.01
C LEU A 258 -29.71 -1.69 -25.01
N ALA A 259 -30.60 -1.97 -25.98
CA ALA A 259 -30.92 -1.03 -27.05
C ALA A 259 -31.33 0.35 -26.49
N PRO A 260 -30.94 1.46 -27.14
CA PRO A 260 -31.29 2.79 -26.67
C PRO A 260 -32.81 2.99 -26.72
N GLN A 261 -33.40 3.50 -25.64
CA GLN A 261 -34.70 4.16 -25.73
C GLN A 261 -34.48 5.58 -26.25
N ASP A 262 -35.10 5.88 -27.40
CA ASP A 262 -35.13 7.19 -28.02
C ASP A 262 -35.75 8.22 -27.07
N LEU A 263 -34.95 9.19 -26.61
CA LEU A 263 -35.44 10.44 -26.05
C LEU A 263 -35.01 11.57 -26.98
N ALA A 264 -35.99 12.31 -27.47
CA ALA A 264 -35.85 13.41 -28.42
C ALA A 264 -35.01 14.59 -27.83
N PRO A 265 -34.35 15.39 -28.68
CA PRO A 265 -33.47 16.46 -28.23
C PRO A 265 -34.27 17.66 -27.71
N GLN A 266 -33.91 18.16 -26.52
CA GLN A 266 -34.28 19.51 -26.09
C GLN A 266 -33.12 20.46 -26.40
N ASP A 267 -33.40 21.45 -27.27
CA ASP A 267 -32.54 22.60 -27.51
C ASP A 267 -32.43 23.46 -26.24
N ARG A 268 -31.20 23.68 -25.77
CA ARG A 268 -30.87 24.77 -24.83
C ARG A 268 -29.67 25.56 -25.34
N ALA A 269 -29.89 26.86 -25.51
CA ALA A 269 -28.89 27.86 -25.84
C ALA A 269 -27.89 28.08 -24.67
N PRO A 270 -26.68 28.63 -24.93
CA PRO A 270 -25.63 28.77 -23.94
C PRO A 270 -25.93 29.92 -22.97
N GLN A 271 -25.97 29.63 -21.67
CA GLN A 271 -25.83 30.64 -20.62
C GLN A 271 -24.37 30.71 -20.18
N GLU A 272 -23.79 31.91 -20.26
CA GLU A 272 -22.52 32.25 -19.63
C GLU A 272 -22.65 32.18 -18.10
N VAL A 273 -21.71 31.49 -17.45
CA VAL A 273 -21.67 31.33 -15.99
C VAL A 273 -20.61 32.28 -15.42
N PRO A 274 -20.97 33.27 -14.59
CA PRO A 274 -19.99 34.00 -13.80
C PRO A 274 -19.56 33.15 -12.60
N PHE A 275 -18.25 33.18 -12.29
CA PHE A 275 -17.64 32.50 -11.14
C PHE A 275 -18.40 32.79 -9.82
N PRO A 276 -18.64 31.79 -8.95
CA PRO A 276 -19.25 32.05 -7.66
C PRO A 276 -18.23 32.67 -6.69
N ARG A 277 -18.58 33.82 -6.12
CA ARG A 277 -18.10 34.24 -4.79
C ARG A 277 -18.50 33.16 -3.78
N MET A 278 -17.56 32.77 -2.92
CA MET A 278 -17.81 31.84 -1.82
C MET A 278 -18.93 32.38 -0.92
N SER A 279 -20.07 31.72 -0.93
CA SER A 279 -21.10 31.85 0.10
C SER A 279 -20.85 30.78 1.18
N PRO A 280 -20.80 31.15 2.47
CA PRO A 280 -20.70 30.19 3.56
C PRO A 280 -22.10 29.57 3.76
N GLY A 281 -22.31 28.35 3.28
CA GLY A 281 -23.64 27.74 3.41
C GLY A 281 -23.76 26.37 2.80
N ALA A 282 -23.05 25.38 3.33
CA ALA A 282 -23.37 23.98 3.06
C ALA A 282 -22.87 22.95 4.09
N VAL A 283 -22.62 23.25 5.38
CA VAL A 283 -22.34 22.18 6.38
C VAL A 283 -22.97 22.42 7.74
N THR A 284 -24.05 21.68 7.99
CA THR A 284 -24.08 20.56 8.96
C THR A 284 -25.50 20.02 8.91
N GLY A 285 -25.84 19.24 7.88
CA GLY A 285 -27.21 18.74 7.67
C GLY A 285 -27.89 18.33 8.97
N SER A 286 -27.27 17.50 9.82
CA SER A 286 -27.91 17.05 11.06
C SER A 286 -27.88 18.03 12.25
N ALA A 287 -26.87 18.90 12.39
CA ALA A 287 -26.77 19.84 13.53
C ALA A 287 -27.45 21.17 13.21
N LEU A 288 -27.33 21.62 11.96
CA LEU A 288 -28.15 22.67 11.36
C LEU A 288 -29.60 22.22 11.19
N GLU A 289 -29.92 20.99 10.77
CA GLU A 289 -31.33 20.48 10.80
C GLU A 289 -31.83 20.40 12.24
N ALA A 290 -31.03 19.93 13.21
CA ALA A 290 -31.45 19.94 14.61
C ALA A 290 -31.69 21.37 15.14
N ARG A 291 -30.85 22.34 14.74
CA ARG A 291 -31.00 23.76 15.08
C ARG A 291 -32.18 24.41 14.35
N THR A 292 -32.37 24.12 13.06
CA THR A 292 -33.49 24.62 12.25
C THR A 292 -34.80 24.02 12.73
N ALA A 293 -34.85 22.71 13.02
CA ALA A 293 -36.01 22.06 13.62
C ALA A 293 -36.31 22.58 15.04
N PHE A 294 -35.29 22.90 15.83
CA PHE A 294 -35.44 23.55 17.13
C PHE A 294 -35.99 24.97 17.01
N LEU A 295 -35.44 25.78 16.09
CA LEU A 295 -35.91 27.13 15.81
C LEU A 295 -37.33 27.12 15.24
N GLU A 296 -37.66 26.23 14.31
CA GLU A 296 -39.02 26.03 13.78
C GLU A 296 -40.02 25.65 14.88
N ARG A 297 -39.65 24.78 15.84
CA ARG A 297 -40.50 24.48 17.01
C ARG A 297 -40.67 25.68 17.94
N GLN A 298 -39.63 26.49 18.14
CA GLN A 298 -39.73 27.73 18.91
C GLN A 298 -40.69 28.75 18.26
N TYR A 299 -40.66 28.88 16.94
CA TYR A 299 -41.50 29.84 16.21
C TYR A 299 -42.93 29.35 15.94
N THR A 300 -43.16 28.03 15.87
CA THR A 300 -44.50 27.45 15.64
C THR A 300 -45.30 27.21 16.92
N GLY A 301 -44.70 27.36 18.10
CA GLY A 301 -45.38 27.23 19.40
C GLY A 301 -45.78 25.80 19.78
N VAL A 302 -45.44 24.79 18.95
CA VAL A 302 -45.77 23.38 19.20
C VAL A 302 -44.64 22.73 19.99
N GLY A 303 -44.84 22.63 21.31
CA GLY A 303 -43.96 21.91 22.23
C GLY A 303 -42.67 22.67 22.56
N ARG A 304 -42.73 23.54 23.58
CA ARG A 304 -41.56 24.22 24.12
C ARG A 304 -40.59 23.13 24.66
N PRO A 305 -39.37 22.99 24.10
CA PRO A 305 -38.40 22.03 24.61
C PRO A 305 -38.14 22.34 26.08
N ASP A 306 -38.05 21.30 26.90
CA ASP A 306 -37.69 21.51 28.29
C ASP A 306 -36.28 22.12 28.39
N ALA A 307 -35.94 22.70 29.54
CA ALA A 307 -34.64 23.36 29.73
C ALA A 307 -33.45 22.42 29.48
N ALA A 308 -33.63 21.10 29.64
CA ALA A 308 -32.58 20.11 29.39
C ALA A 308 -32.41 19.82 27.88
N GLU A 309 -33.49 19.81 27.11
CA GLU A 309 -33.45 19.69 25.64
C GLU A 309 -32.87 20.96 25.01
N ALA A 310 -33.28 22.16 25.47
CA ALA A 310 -32.69 23.43 25.02
C ALA A 310 -31.17 23.47 25.31
N ALA A 311 -30.74 23.08 26.51
CA ALA A 311 -29.32 23.01 26.85
C ALA A 311 -28.54 22.00 26.00
N LYS A 312 -29.16 20.87 25.59
CA LYS A 312 -28.54 19.90 24.66
C LYS A 312 -28.38 20.48 23.26
N VAL A 313 -29.38 21.21 22.77
CA VAL A 313 -29.32 21.87 21.46
C VAL A 313 -28.26 22.96 21.44
N ASP A 314 -28.20 23.79 22.49
CA ASP A 314 -27.17 24.83 22.62
C ASP A 314 -25.76 24.21 22.69
N ALA A 315 -25.58 23.15 23.47
CA ALA A 315 -24.32 22.42 23.54
C ALA A 315 -23.92 21.80 22.17
N ALA A 316 -24.88 21.26 21.42
CA ALA A 316 -24.64 20.73 20.09
C ALA A 316 -24.28 21.84 19.07
N ALA A 317 -24.91 23.02 19.18
CA ALA A 317 -24.60 24.17 18.34
C ALA A 317 -23.21 24.73 18.62
N ILE A 318 -22.83 24.86 19.90
CA ILE A 318 -21.47 25.26 20.32
C ILE A 318 -20.44 24.24 19.79
N GLN A 319 -20.73 22.94 19.90
CA GLN A 319 -19.82 21.93 19.39
C GLN A 319 -19.69 21.99 17.86
N ALA A 320 -20.78 22.27 17.14
CA ALA A 320 -20.75 22.44 15.68
C ALA A 320 -19.91 23.65 15.27
N ASP A 321 -20.07 24.81 15.92
CA ASP A 321 -19.24 26.01 15.69
C ASP A 321 -17.75 25.73 15.95
N LEU A 322 -17.43 25.04 17.04
CA LEU A 322 -16.05 24.65 17.35
C LEU A 322 -15.46 23.72 16.29
N VAL A 323 -16.22 22.73 15.81
CA VAL A 323 -15.78 21.84 14.73
C VAL A 323 -15.56 22.62 13.43
N GLU A 324 -16.44 23.57 13.11
CA GLU A 324 -16.28 24.45 11.94
C GLU A 324 -15.01 25.29 12.04
N ARG A 325 -14.77 25.95 13.18
CA ARG A 325 -13.55 26.75 13.41
C ARG A 325 -12.27 25.90 13.35
N ARG A 326 -12.29 24.69 13.89
CA ARG A 326 -11.16 23.73 13.81
C ARG A 326 -10.91 23.27 12.37
N THR A 327 -11.97 23.02 11.61
CA THR A 327 -11.89 22.64 10.20
C THR A 327 -11.39 23.79 9.33
N ALA A 328 -11.87 25.01 9.58
CA ALA A 328 -11.42 26.22 8.91
C ALA A 328 -9.93 26.50 9.17
N LEU A 329 -9.46 26.29 10.41
CA LEU A 329 -8.03 26.39 10.75
C LEU A 329 -7.19 25.39 9.93
N LEU A 330 -7.60 24.13 9.85
CA LEU A 330 -6.88 23.12 9.06
C LEU A 330 -6.88 23.47 7.57
N ALA A 331 -8.02 23.88 7.02
CA ALA A 331 -8.15 24.30 5.63
C ALA A 331 -7.24 25.49 5.30
N ARG A 332 -7.16 26.47 6.19
CA ARG A 332 -6.25 27.62 6.05
C ARG A 332 -4.80 27.16 6.03
N VAL A 333 -4.38 26.33 6.98
CA VAL A 333 -3.00 25.83 7.05
C VAL A 333 -2.65 24.96 5.84
N ILE A 334 -3.56 24.13 5.34
CA ILE A 334 -3.35 23.39 4.09
C ILE A 334 -3.13 24.36 2.92
N SER A 335 -3.96 25.39 2.81
CA SER A 335 -3.90 26.37 1.72
C SER A 335 -2.60 27.20 1.75
N GLU A 336 -2.19 27.66 2.93
CA GLU A 336 -0.94 28.41 3.16
C GLU A 336 0.31 27.54 2.93
N SER A 337 0.23 26.26 3.31
CA SER A 337 1.32 25.28 3.11
C SER A 337 1.48 24.83 1.66
N GLY A 338 0.41 24.93 0.87
CA GLY A 338 0.32 24.47 -0.52
C GLY A 338 0.93 25.42 -1.54
N GLY A 339 1.89 26.28 -1.14
CA GLY A 339 2.47 27.33 -1.98
C GLY A 339 2.68 26.86 -3.41
N SER A 340 2.16 27.63 -4.39
CA SER A 340 1.85 27.44 -5.84
C SER A 340 2.65 26.43 -6.69
N ARG A 341 3.18 25.36 -6.11
CA ARG A 341 3.99 24.36 -6.77
C ARG A 341 3.02 23.31 -7.28
N ARG A 342 2.81 23.35 -8.59
CA ARG A 342 2.13 22.25 -9.31
C ARG A 342 2.76 20.93 -8.88
N SER A 343 1.93 19.89 -8.79
CA SER A 343 2.39 18.54 -8.46
C SER A 343 3.59 18.18 -9.32
N SER A 344 4.54 17.44 -8.75
CA SER A 344 5.68 16.92 -9.53
C SER A 344 5.26 15.94 -10.62
N LEU A 345 4.02 15.45 -10.55
CA LEU A 345 3.42 14.61 -11.57
C LEU A 345 3.02 15.50 -12.75
N SER A 346 3.58 15.23 -13.94
CA SER A 346 3.14 15.90 -15.16
C SER A 346 1.67 15.58 -15.43
N ASP A 347 0.95 16.49 -16.09
CA ASP A 347 -0.47 16.29 -16.38
C ASP A 347 -0.75 14.95 -17.09
N ALA A 348 0.10 14.58 -18.05
CA ALA A 348 0.00 13.30 -18.75
C ALA A 348 0.15 12.09 -17.80
N LYS A 349 1.14 12.13 -16.89
CA LYS A 349 1.32 11.05 -15.89
C LYS A 349 0.17 11.02 -14.87
N ALA A 350 -0.38 12.18 -14.51
CA ALA A 350 -1.52 12.28 -13.62
C ALA A 350 -2.79 11.67 -14.22
N SER A 351 -3.05 11.93 -15.51
CA SER A 351 -4.14 11.28 -16.25
C SER A 351 -3.91 9.77 -16.37
N GLN A 352 -2.70 9.31 -16.67
CA GLN A 352 -2.38 7.88 -16.71
C GLN A 352 -2.56 7.19 -15.34
N LEU A 353 -2.12 7.83 -14.26
CA LEU A 353 -2.30 7.33 -12.89
C LEU A 353 -3.78 7.23 -12.55
N THR A 354 -4.55 8.26 -12.90
CA THR A 354 -5.99 8.34 -12.67
C THR A 354 -6.73 7.22 -13.40
N GLN A 355 -6.51 7.07 -14.71
CA GLN A 355 -7.14 6.02 -15.51
C GLN A 355 -6.78 4.63 -15.00
N PHE A 356 -5.51 4.43 -14.62
CA PHE A 356 -5.04 3.16 -14.09
C PHE A 356 -5.71 2.81 -12.75
N VAL A 357 -5.81 3.78 -11.84
CA VAL A 357 -6.41 3.57 -10.51
C VAL A 357 -7.93 3.46 -10.60
N SER A 358 -8.60 4.25 -11.44
CA SER A 358 -10.06 4.19 -11.62
C SER A 358 -10.49 2.84 -12.20
N GLY A 359 -9.88 2.39 -13.30
CA GLY A 359 -10.25 1.10 -13.91
C GLY A 359 -10.03 -0.08 -12.97
N TRP A 360 -9.01 0.00 -12.13
CA TRP A 360 -8.80 -0.98 -11.08
C TRP A 360 -9.88 -0.91 -9.99
N ALA A 361 -10.20 0.29 -9.49
CA ALA A 361 -11.21 0.51 -8.45
C ALA A 361 -12.60 0.07 -8.91
N GLU A 362 -13.00 0.42 -10.13
CA GLU A 362 -14.28 0.01 -10.74
C GLU A 362 -14.43 -1.51 -10.78
N THR A 363 -13.35 -2.22 -11.09
CA THR A 363 -13.38 -3.69 -11.11
C THR A 363 -13.42 -4.30 -9.74
N ALA A 364 -12.64 -3.78 -8.80
CA ALA A 364 -12.73 -4.23 -7.41
C ALA A 364 -14.14 -4.02 -6.83
N LEU A 365 -14.79 -2.88 -7.15
CA LEU A 365 -16.15 -2.57 -6.73
C LEU A 365 -17.20 -3.43 -7.44
N ARG A 366 -17.05 -3.66 -8.75
CA ARG A 366 -17.95 -4.53 -9.54
C ARG A 366 -17.95 -5.95 -8.99
N GLU A 367 -16.77 -6.48 -8.68
CA GLU A 367 -16.58 -7.80 -8.08
C GLU A 367 -17.15 -7.87 -6.67
N ALA A 368 -16.92 -6.85 -5.85
CA ALA A 368 -17.50 -6.81 -4.50
C ALA A 368 -19.03 -6.81 -4.54
N ASN A 369 -19.62 -6.01 -5.43
CA ASN A 369 -21.07 -5.91 -5.60
C ASN A 369 -21.68 -7.21 -6.18
N GLY A 370 -21.12 -7.74 -7.27
CA GLY A 370 -21.62 -8.95 -7.94
C GLY A 370 -21.55 -10.21 -7.09
N ASN A 371 -20.65 -10.25 -6.12
CA ASN A 371 -20.52 -11.37 -5.18
C ASN A 371 -21.33 -11.18 -3.88
N GLY A 372 -22.07 -10.08 -3.73
CA GLY A 372 -22.77 -9.75 -2.47
C GLY A 372 -21.82 -9.64 -1.27
N MET A 373 -20.55 -9.27 -1.51
CA MET A 373 -19.54 -9.27 -0.47
C MET A 373 -19.52 -7.95 0.27
N THR A 374 -19.68 -8.04 1.60
CA THR A 374 -19.35 -6.93 2.49
C THR A 374 -17.85 -6.84 2.62
N LEU A 375 -17.26 -5.83 1.97
CA LEU A 375 -15.85 -5.48 2.14
C LEU A 375 -15.53 -5.33 3.63
N THR A 376 -14.28 -5.63 3.99
CA THR A 376 -13.78 -5.38 5.35
C THR A 376 -14.13 -3.96 5.76
N ARG A 377 -14.69 -3.79 6.97
CA ARG A 377 -15.20 -2.51 7.47
C ARG A 377 -14.19 -1.39 7.21
N VAL A 378 -14.54 -0.49 6.29
CA VAL A 378 -13.73 0.68 5.95
C VAL A 378 -13.76 1.66 7.12
N GLU A 379 -12.59 2.02 7.63
CA GLU A 379 -12.47 2.97 8.72
C GLU A 379 -12.54 4.39 8.20
N LEU A 380 -13.75 4.92 7.98
CA LEU A 380 -13.96 6.28 7.45
C LEU A 380 -13.53 7.40 8.42
N ALA A 381 -13.17 7.06 9.66
CA ALA A 381 -12.76 8.03 10.68
C ALA A 381 -11.33 8.57 10.47
N LEU A 382 -10.50 7.81 9.76
CA LEU A 382 -9.11 8.15 9.49
C LEU A 382 -8.74 7.78 8.06
N CYS A 383 -7.87 8.57 7.45
CA CYS A 383 -7.37 8.27 6.12
C CYS A 383 -5.89 8.63 6.04
N SER A 384 -5.07 7.78 5.42
CA SER A 384 -3.66 8.10 5.27
C SER A 384 -3.42 9.15 4.19
N TRP A 385 -2.42 10.00 4.42
CA TRP A 385 -2.04 11.13 3.57
C TRP A 385 -1.96 10.78 2.08
N ARG A 386 -1.26 9.69 1.75
CA ARG A 386 -1.09 9.20 0.37
C ARG A 386 -2.39 8.96 -0.39
N TRP A 387 -3.46 8.51 0.29
CA TRP A 387 -4.72 8.18 -0.36
C TRP A 387 -5.53 9.43 -0.63
N LEU A 388 -5.40 10.43 0.23
CA LEU A 388 -5.98 11.74 0.01
C LEU A 388 -5.28 12.46 -1.14
N LEU A 389 -3.96 12.33 -1.27
CA LEU A 389 -3.21 12.80 -2.45
C LEU A 389 -3.68 12.09 -3.72
N LEU A 390 -3.85 10.76 -3.67
CA LEU A 390 -4.31 10.01 -4.83
C LEU A 390 -5.75 10.40 -5.23
N ALA A 391 -6.64 10.55 -4.25
CA ALA A 391 -8.01 11.00 -4.48
C ALA A 391 -8.07 12.42 -5.03
N ASP A 392 -7.19 13.32 -4.57
CA ASP A 392 -7.05 14.69 -5.11
C ASP A 392 -6.69 14.66 -6.60
N VAL A 393 -5.68 13.87 -6.97
CA VAL A 393 -5.27 13.69 -8.38
C VAL A 393 -6.40 13.10 -9.22
N MET A 394 -7.14 12.12 -8.70
CA MET A 394 -8.28 11.54 -9.42
C MET A 394 -9.40 12.56 -9.60
N ILE A 395 -9.75 13.33 -8.58
CA ILE A 395 -10.79 14.37 -8.68
C ILE A 395 -10.41 15.46 -9.68
N GLU A 396 -9.12 15.82 -9.74
CA GLU A 396 -8.64 16.82 -10.69
C GLU A 396 -8.65 16.32 -12.14
N LYS A 397 -8.34 15.03 -12.37
CA LYS A 397 -8.10 14.50 -13.72
C LYS A 397 -9.24 13.68 -14.30
N MET A 398 -10.15 13.15 -13.48
CA MET A 398 -11.36 12.49 -13.97
C MET A 398 -12.39 13.54 -14.39
N ASP A 399 -13.15 13.23 -15.44
CA ASP A 399 -14.35 14.00 -15.74
C ASP A 399 -15.42 13.79 -14.66
N SER A 400 -16.36 14.73 -14.55
CA SER A 400 -17.39 14.73 -13.51
C SER A 400 -18.26 13.48 -13.54
N ASP A 401 -18.55 12.96 -14.73
CA ASP A 401 -19.44 11.79 -14.91
C ASP A 401 -18.72 10.50 -14.50
N GLY A 402 -17.47 10.33 -14.92
CA GLY A 402 -16.62 9.21 -14.51
C GLY A 402 -16.39 9.17 -13.00
N LEU A 403 -16.10 10.32 -12.37
CA LEU A 403 -15.95 10.42 -10.92
C LEU A 403 -17.26 10.07 -10.19
N GLN A 404 -18.39 10.62 -10.66
CA GLN A 404 -19.69 10.38 -10.04
C GLN A 404 -20.14 8.92 -10.23
N GLY A 405 -19.83 8.30 -11.37
CA GLY A 405 -20.06 6.88 -11.63
C GLY A 405 -19.28 5.99 -10.68
N LEU A 406 -17.97 6.25 -10.52
CA LEU A 406 -17.11 5.53 -9.58
C LEU A 406 -17.61 5.68 -8.12
N LEU A 407 -17.95 6.89 -7.69
CA LEU A 407 -18.48 7.16 -6.35
C LEU A 407 -19.82 6.44 -6.12
N SER A 408 -20.73 6.50 -7.08
CA SER A 408 -22.04 5.83 -6.99
C SER A 408 -21.88 4.32 -6.89
N GLN A 409 -20.97 3.75 -7.69
CA GLN A 409 -20.64 2.32 -7.61
C GLN A 409 -20.04 1.97 -6.25
N ALA A 410 -19.12 2.79 -5.73
CA ALA A 410 -18.52 2.60 -4.41
C ALA A 410 -19.58 2.64 -3.31
N GLU A 411 -20.54 3.57 -3.38
CA GLU A 411 -21.62 3.74 -2.40
C GLU A 411 -22.55 2.52 -2.32
N THR A 412 -22.69 1.74 -3.40
CA THR A 412 -23.43 0.46 -3.36
C THR A 412 -22.76 -0.60 -2.48
N VAL A 413 -21.44 -0.53 -2.32
CA VAL A 413 -20.64 -1.51 -1.56
C VAL A 413 -20.26 -0.97 -0.18
N ILE A 414 -19.90 0.30 -0.09
CA ILE A 414 -19.48 0.99 1.12
C ILE A 414 -20.33 2.25 1.26
N PRO A 415 -21.43 2.25 2.03
CA PRO A 415 -22.29 3.42 2.15
C PRO A 415 -21.53 4.66 2.63
N ARG A 416 -21.63 5.78 1.91
CA ARG A 416 -21.01 7.05 2.31
C ARG A 416 -21.86 7.76 3.36
N PRO A 417 -21.32 8.10 4.54
CA PRO A 417 -22.02 8.93 5.51
C PRO A 417 -22.26 10.34 4.95
N LYS A 418 -23.40 10.96 5.30
CA LYS A 418 -23.79 12.29 4.82
C LYS A 418 -22.75 13.39 5.10
N ASN A 419 -21.96 13.22 6.15
CA ASN A 419 -20.95 14.18 6.61
C ASN A 419 -19.54 13.90 6.07
N VAL A 420 -19.38 13.01 5.08
CA VAL A 420 -18.08 12.70 4.48
C VAL A 420 -18.03 13.24 3.06
N GLY A 421 -17.10 14.15 2.81
CA GLY A 421 -16.83 14.74 1.49
C GLY A 421 -16.36 13.72 0.46
N LYS A 422 -16.55 14.03 -0.83
CA LYS A 422 -16.22 13.11 -1.95
C LYS A 422 -14.75 12.67 -1.94
N GLN A 423 -13.82 13.61 -1.70
CA GLN A 423 -12.39 13.33 -1.65
C GLN A 423 -12.02 12.36 -0.52
N TRP A 424 -12.52 12.63 0.70
CA TRP A 424 -12.24 11.78 1.86
C TRP A 424 -12.80 10.38 1.67
N TYR A 425 -14.04 10.29 1.21
CA TYR A 425 -14.69 9.02 0.94
C TYR A 425 -13.94 8.21 -0.11
N LEU A 426 -13.60 8.83 -1.25
CA LEU A 426 -12.82 8.17 -2.31
C LEU A 426 -11.47 7.67 -1.77
N ALA A 427 -10.75 8.49 -1.00
CA ALA A 427 -9.48 8.09 -0.40
C ALA A 427 -9.61 6.86 0.52
N CYS A 428 -10.66 6.81 1.35
CA CYS A 428 -10.92 5.67 2.22
C CYS A 428 -11.30 4.41 1.44
N VAL A 429 -12.10 4.56 0.36
CA VAL A 429 -12.43 3.46 -0.55
C VAL A 429 -11.14 2.93 -1.20
N LEU A 430 -10.25 3.79 -1.66
CA LEU A 430 -8.97 3.39 -2.25
C LEU A 430 -8.06 2.67 -1.24
N ASP A 431 -7.96 3.12 0.02
CA ASP A 431 -7.17 2.42 1.07
C ASP A 431 -7.74 1.03 1.37
N ALA A 432 -9.07 0.87 1.30
CA ALA A 432 -9.74 -0.40 1.55
C ALA A 432 -9.56 -1.40 0.41
N LEU A 433 -9.50 -0.91 -0.83
CA LEU A 433 -9.41 -1.77 -2.00
C LEU A 433 -7.95 -2.07 -2.38
N ILE A 434 -7.07 -1.07 -2.39
CA ILE A 434 -5.73 -1.18 -2.97
C ILE A 434 -4.69 -1.47 -1.88
N SER A 435 -3.90 -2.53 -2.08
CA SER A 435 -2.75 -2.81 -1.20
C SER A 435 -1.71 -1.70 -1.25
N ARG A 436 -1.37 -1.16 -0.07
CA ARG A 436 -0.33 -0.13 0.12
C ARG A 436 1.02 -0.51 -0.50
N ALA A 437 1.40 -1.79 -0.43
CA ALA A 437 2.66 -2.26 -0.99
C ALA A 437 2.65 -2.21 -2.52
N LEU A 438 1.53 -2.57 -3.13
CA LEU A 438 1.39 -2.57 -4.59
C LEU A 438 1.31 -1.15 -5.11
N LEU A 439 0.55 -0.27 -4.44
CA LEU A 439 0.54 1.14 -4.78
C LEU A 439 1.96 1.73 -4.74
N ASN A 440 2.76 1.43 -3.70
CA ASN A 440 4.13 1.93 -3.64
C ASN A 440 4.95 1.53 -4.87
N VAL A 441 4.85 0.26 -5.28
CA VAL A 441 5.58 -0.24 -6.45
C VAL A 441 5.13 0.48 -7.71
N TRP A 442 3.83 0.68 -7.89
CA TRP A 442 3.31 1.41 -9.04
C TRP A 442 3.77 2.87 -9.06
N LEU A 443 3.65 3.57 -7.94
CA LEU A 443 4.05 4.97 -7.85
C LEU A 443 5.56 5.12 -8.15
N THR A 444 6.40 4.25 -7.60
CA THR A 444 7.85 4.28 -7.85
C THR A 444 8.21 3.84 -9.27
N ASP A 445 7.84 2.63 -9.68
CA ASP A 445 8.35 2.03 -10.92
C ASP A 445 7.67 2.61 -12.16
N LYS A 446 6.35 2.76 -12.12
CA LYS A 446 5.57 3.14 -13.30
C LYS A 446 5.49 4.65 -13.45
N PHE A 447 5.33 5.37 -12.34
CA PHE A 447 5.13 6.82 -12.39
C PHE A 447 6.41 7.61 -12.07
N GLY A 448 7.45 6.94 -11.53
CA GLY A 448 8.70 7.59 -11.15
C GLY A 448 8.55 8.53 -9.95
N LEU A 449 7.52 8.34 -9.14
CA LEU A 449 7.25 9.16 -7.96
C LEU A 449 8.17 8.73 -6.83
N THR A 450 8.86 9.71 -6.27
CA THR A 450 9.87 9.52 -5.21
C THR A 450 9.67 10.47 -4.03
N GLU A 451 8.70 11.38 -4.14
CA GLU A 451 8.40 12.37 -3.13
C GLU A 451 7.82 11.69 -1.89
N PRO A 452 8.26 12.08 -0.68
CA PRO A 452 7.89 11.38 0.55
C PRO A 452 6.38 11.37 0.81
N GLY A 453 5.63 12.39 0.37
CA GLY A 453 4.18 12.46 0.56
C GLY A 453 3.41 11.30 -0.06
N TRP A 454 3.83 10.81 -1.23
CA TRP A 454 3.24 9.63 -1.87
C TRP A 454 3.43 8.34 -1.06
N PHE A 455 4.44 8.31 -0.21
CA PHE A 455 4.80 7.17 0.63
C PHE A 455 4.51 7.41 2.11
N SER A 456 3.83 8.52 2.44
CA SER A 456 3.50 8.83 3.82
C SER A 456 2.45 7.87 4.35
N PRO A 457 2.72 7.14 5.46
CA PRO A 457 1.74 6.30 6.13
C PRO A 457 0.95 7.06 7.19
N GLU A 458 1.23 8.36 7.37
CA GLU A 458 0.64 9.17 8.41
C GLU A 458 -0.84 9.45 8.10
N VAL A 459 -1.64 9.55 9.15
CA VAL A 459 -3.11 9.59 9.04
C VAL A 459 -3.66 10.95 9.44
N LEU A 460 -4.65 11.40 8.69
CA LEU A 460 -5.51 12.53 9.05
C LEU A 460 -6.82 12.00 9.66
N TYR A 461 -7.59 12.89 10.27
CA TYR A 461 -8.87 12.57 10.91
C TYR A 461 -10.02 13.29 10.22
N VAL A 462 -11.10 12.56 9.94
CA VAL A 462 -12.26 13.04 9.17
C VAL A 462 -12.93 14.25 9.83
N GLU A 463 -12.88 14.31 11.16
CA GLU A 463 -13.54 15.33 11.98
C GLU A 463 -13.07 16.75 11.68
N TYR A 464 -11.82 16.93 11.27
CA TYR A 464 -11.24 18.23 11.00
C TYR A 464 -10.98 18.48 9.52
N PHE A 465 -11.22 17.47 8.68
CA PHE A 465 -10.92 17.57 7.26
C PHE A 465 -12.01 18.40 6.56
N PRO A 466 -11.65 19.38 5.73
CA PRO A 466 -12.63 20.16 4.96
C PRO A 466 -13.38 19.28 3.96
N HIS A 467 -14.72 19.27 4.02
CA HIS A 467 -15.56 18.39 3.20
C HIS A 467 -16.24 19.07 2.01
N ASP A 468 -16.36 20.40 2.05
CA ASP A 468 -17.14 21.18 1.06
C ASP A 468 -16.50 21.20 -0.31
N ASN A 469 -15.17 21.33 -0.35
CA ASN A 469 -14.41 21.45 -1.57
C ASN A 469 -13.25 20.47 -1.51
N PRO A 470 -12.87 19.85 -2.64
CA PRO A 470 -11.61 19.14 -2.74
C PRO A 470 -10.48 20.05 -2.30
N VAL A 471 -9.69 19.59 -1.35
CA VAL A 471 -8.56 20.35 -0.82
C VAL A 471 -7.28 19.72 -1.33
N ARG A 472 -6.47 20.55 -2.00
CA ARG A 472 -5.15 20.17 -2.47
C ARG A 472 -4.19 20.07 -1.29
N LEU A 473 -3.72 18.86 -1.02
CA LEU A 473 -2.77 18.63 0.06
C LEU A 473 -1.36 19.11 -0.33
N PRO A 474 -0.61 19.73 0.60
CA PRO A 474 0.74 20.19 0.32
C PRO A 474 1.69 19.01 0.09
N ILE A 475 2.26 18.90 -1.10
CA ILE A 475 3.23 17.83 -1.41
C ILE A 475 4.61 18.12 -0.81
N THR A 476 4.85 19.35 -0.33
CA THR A 476 6.13 19.69 0.29
C THR A 476 6.28 18.98 1.64
N PRO A 477 7.48 18.45 1.96
CA PRO A 477 7.71 17.75 3.23
C PRO A 477 7.39 18.61 4.47
N ASN A 478 7.66 19.92 4.39
CA ASN A 478 7.34 20.86 5.46
C ASN A 478 5.83 21.10 5.58
N GLY A 479 5.12 21.27 4.47
CA GLY A 479 3.68 21.46 4.47
C GLY A 479 2.94 20.21 4.93
N GLU A 480 3.34 19.04 4.45
CA GLU A 480 2.84 17.75 4.95
C GLU A 480 3.05 17.64 6.46
N ARG A 481 4.26 17.89 6.95
CA ARG A 481 4.57 17.84 8.38
C ARG A 481 3.69 18.77 9.19
N LEU A 482 3.52 20.02 8.74
CA LEU A 482 2.74 21.02 9.44
C LEU A 482 1.26 20.59 9.56
N VAL A 483 0.66 20.13 8.46
CA VAL A 483 -0.73 19.66 8.43
C VAL A 483 -0.90 18.41 9.30
N LEU A 484 0.02 17.44 9.21
CA LEU A 484 0.00 16.24 10.05
C LEU A 484 0.16 16.57 11.53
N ALA A 485 1.03 17.53 11.86
CA ALA A 485 1.25 17.97 13.23
C ALA A 485 -0.01 18.61 13.80
N LEU A 486 -0.60 19.55 13.06
CA LEU A 486 -1.83 20.22 13.43
C LEU A 486 -2.98 19.23 13.61
N CYS A 487 -3.26 18.40 12.60
CA CYS A 487 -4.36 17.43 12.63
C CYS A 487 -4.20 16.41 13.77
N THR A 488 -2.98 15.89 13.96
CA THR A 488 -2.68 15.00 15.08
C THR A 488 -2.90 15.69 16.41
N PHE A 489 -2.48 16.95 16.54
CA PHE A 489 -2.59 17.68 17.79
C PHE A 489 -4.05 17.97 18.15
N MET A 490 -4.84 18.47 17.19
CA MET A 490 -6.28 18.72 17.36
C MET A 490 -7.02 17.45 17.80
N HIS A 491 -6.76 16.31 17.15
CA HIS A 491 -7.36 15.02 17.56
C HIS A 491 -7.07 14.65 19.03
N ARG A 492 -5.85 14.92 19.49
CA ARG A 492 -5.48 14.64 20.89
C ARG A 492 -6.19 15.57 21.85
N LEU A 493 -6.32 16.83 21.48
CA LEU A 493 -7.01 17.84 22.29
C LEU A 493 -8.52 17.57 22.34
N THR A 494 -9.15 17.14 21.25
CA THR A 494 -10.56 16.70 21.28
C THR A 494 -10.76 15.49 22.18
N LYS A 495 -9.85 14.51 22.16
CA LYS A 495 -9.90 13.38 23.12
C LYS A 495 -9.72 13.83 24.57
N ALA A 496 -8.88 14.83 24.80
CA ALA A 496 -8.69 15.43 26.12
C ALA A 496 -9.97 16.16 26.57
N GLU A 497 -10.61 16.89 25.67
CA GLU A 497 -11.86 17.62 25.88
C GLU A 497 -13.02 16.69 26.21
N THR A 498 -13.25 15.63 25.43
CA THR A 498 -14.27 14.61 25.75
C THR A 498 -14.04 14.02 27.15
N ARG A 499 -12.77 13.81 27.53
CA ARG A 499 -12.43 13.28 28.86
C ARG A 499 -12.57 14.30 29.97
N TYR A 500 -12.30 15.56 29.65
CA TYR A 500 -12.49 16.65 30.58
C TYR A 500 -13.98 16.72 30.96
N HIS A 501 -14.86 16.79 29.97
CA HIS A 501 -16.30 16.86 30.22
C HIS A 501 -16.85 15.58 30.87
N THR A 502 -16.39 14.39 30.47
CA THR A 502 -16.88 13.16 31.12
C THR A 502 -16.42 12.99 32.57
N ARG A 503 -15.27 13.52 32.97
CA ARG A 503 -14.72 13.35 34.34
C ARG A 503 -14.99 14.53 35.28
N PHE A 504 -14.99 15.75 34.76
CA PHE A 504 -14.97 16.97 35.56
C PHE A 504 -16.26 17.80 35.48
N VAL A 505 -17.30 17.34 34.76
CA VAL A 505 -18.64 17.96 34.83
C VAL A 505 -19.28 17.82 36.21
N ASN A 506 -18.86 16.83 37.03
CA ASN A 506 -19.31 16.75 38.42
C ASN A 506 -18.50 17.72 39.30
N PRO A 507 -19.12 18.71 39.97
CA PRO A 507 -18.44 19.70 40.82
C PRO A 507 -17.57 19.07 41.93
N ARG A 508 -17.84 17.82 42.30
CA ARG A 508 -17.10 17.06 43.31
C ARG A 508 -15.79 16.45 42.80
N SER A 509 -15.54 16.46 41.49
CA SER A 509 -14.31 15.96 40.89
C SER A 509 -13.16 16.97 41.07
N HIS A 510 -12.66 17.11 42.30
CA HIS A 510 -11.45 17.88 42.56
C HIS A 510 -10.23 17.12 42.03
N GLY A 511 -9.44 17.73 41.13
CA GLY A 511 -8.15 17.13 40.76
C GLY A 511 -7.55 17.51 39.41
N PHE A 512 -8.22 18.31 38.57
CA PHE A 512 -7.57 18.80 37.36
C PHE A 512 -6.66 19.99 37.69
N THR A 513 -5.35 19.76 37.63
CA THR A 513 -4.32 20.77 37.92
C THR A 513 -3.67 21.27 36.63
N TRP A 514 -3.55 22.59 36.48
CA TRP A 514 -2.82 23.25 35.40
C TRP A 514 -1.30 23.33 35.66
N LEU A 515 -0.74 22.32 36.32
CA LEU A 515 0.68 22.28 36.71
C LEU A 515 1.53 21.61 35.63
N ALA A 516 2.80 22.02 35.59
CA ALA A 516 3.83 21.42 34.75
C ALA A 516 3.81 19.89 34.86
N ASN A 517 3.97 19.20 33.73
CA ASN A 517 3.92 17.75 33.69
C ASN A 517 4.76 17.17 32.54
N LYS A 518 4.88 15.85 32.48
CA LYS A 518 5.73 15.17 31.46
C LYS A 518 5.28 15.44 30.01
N GLN A 519 4.06 15.92 29.78
CA GLN A 519 3.56 16.32 28.46
C GLN A 519 4.04 17.72 28.06
N ASP A 520 4.72 18.47 28.93
CA ASP A 520 5.32 19.77 28.58
C ASP A 520 6.30 19.60 27.43
N VAL A 521 7.05 18.50 27.40
CA VAL A 521 7.94 18.15 26.28
C VAL A 521 7.19 17.99 24.96
N VAL A 522 5.97 17.44 24.99
CA VAL A 522 5.14 17.28 23.78
C VAL A 522 4.56 18.62 23.35
N ALA A 523 4.10 19.44 24.29
CA ALA A 523 3.57 20.77 24.03
C ALA A 523 4.65 21.70 23.46
N LEU A 524 5.85 21.75 24.08
CA LEU A 524 6.99 22.51 23.58
C LEU A 524 7.44 22.03 22.19
N ARG A 525 7.39 20.72 21.94
CA ARG A 525 7.71 20.21 20.60
C ARG A 525 6.65 20.62 19.58
N MET A 526 5.36 20.58 19.93
CA MET A 526 4.30 21.09 19.06
C MET A 526 4.43 22.59 18.80
N LEU A 527 4.80 23.39 19.81
CA LEU A 527 5.09 24.81 19.64
C LEU A 527 6.20 25.03 18.61
N HIS A 528 7.27 24.22 18.65
CA HIS A 528 8.34 24.29 17.65
C HIS A 528 7.86 23.89 16.23
N GLU A 529 7.04 22.85 16.10
CA GLU A 529 6.57 22.37 14.77
C GLU A 529 5.48 23.27 14.16
N LEU A 530 4.63 23.88 15.00
CA LEU A 530 3.49 24.71 14.57
C LEU A 530 3.82 26.20 14.50
N GLU A 531 4.92 26.63 15.11
CA GLU A 531 5.25 28.03 15.38
C GLU A 531 4.28 28.69 16.38
N GLU A 532 4.74 29.79 16.99
CA GLU A 532 4.01 30.47 18.08
C GLU A 532 2.60 30.95 17.67
N PRO A 533 2.38 31.59 16.50
CA PRO A 533 1.06 32.11 16.13
C PRO A 533 -0.01 31.01 16.04
N LEU A 534 0.30 29.91 15.35
CA LEU A 534 -0.63 28.80 15.15
C LEU A 534 -0.85 28.02 16.45
N PHE A 535 0.21 27.80 17.25
CA PHE A 535 0.09 27.15 18.55
C PHE A 535 -0.83 27.93 19.49
N SER A 536 -0.70 29.26 19.51
CA SER A 536 -1.51 30.15 20.35
C SER A 536 -2.97 30.21 19.86
N GLU A 537 -3.20 30.16 18.55
CA GLU A 537 -4.55 30.05 17.99
C GLU A 537 -5.24 28.74 18.38
N ILE A 538 -4.53 27.62 18.36
CA ILE A 538 -5.05 26.33 18.86
C ILE A 538 -5.37 26.44 20.36
N ALA A 539 -4.50 27.05 21.16
CA ALA A 539 -4.78 27.24 22.58
C ALA A 539 -6.08 28.02 22.79
N ARG A 540 -6.28 29.11 22.04
CA ARG A 540 -7.53 29.90 22.07
C ARG A 540 -8.76 29.06 21.72
N LEU A 541 -8.72 28.28 20.63
CA LEU A 541 -9.84 27.42 20.21
C LEU A 541 -10.29 26.43 21.31
N TRP A 542 -9.34 25.89 22.08
CA TRP A 542 -9.69 24.99 23.18
C TRP A 542 -10.05 25.74 24.46
N ARG A 543 -9.52 26.95 24.72
CA ARG A 543 -9.91 27.77 25.88
C ARG A 543 -11.37 28.19 25.83
N ASP A 544 -11.91 28.38 24.62
CA ASP A 544 -13.34 28.66 24.41
C ASP A 544 -14.24 27.52 24.91
N SER A 545 -13.76 26.27 24.89
CA SER A 545 -14.47 25.09 25.38
C SER A 545 -14.12 24.73 26.84
N ILE A 546 -12.85 24.90 27.21
CA ILE A 546 -12.31 24.56 28.54
C ILE A 546 -11.58 25.77 29.11
N PRO A 547 -12.26 26.63 29.88
CA PRO A 547 -11.63 27.80 30.47
C PRO A 547 -10.49 27.42 31.42
N ALA A 548 -9.37 28.14 31.32
CA ALA A 548 -8.24 28.04 32.24
C ALA A 548 -8.13 29.28 33.13
N PRO A 549 -7.56 29.16 34.35
CA PRO A 549 -7.28 30.30 35.21
C PRO A 549 -6.39 31.35 34.53
N CYS A 550 -6.56 32.60 34.94
CA CYS A 550 -5.68 33.70 34.54
C CYS A 550 -4.22 33.36 34.87
N GLY A 551 -3.29 33.64 33.94
CA GLY A 551 -1.86 33.41 34.13
C GLY A 551 -1.34 32.02 33.72
N VAL A 552 -2.21 31.09 33.30
CA VAL A 552 -1.76 29.85 32.64
C VAL A 552 -1.35 30.18 31.20
N ASP A 553 -0.07 30.02 30.88
CA ASP A 553 0.46 30.16 29.51
C ASP A 553 -0.06 29.03 28.58
N ASP A 554 0.00 29.26 27.26
CA ASP A 554 -0.55 28.33 26.27
C ASP A 554 0.14 26.95 26.27
N CYS A 555 1.43 26.90 26.56
CA CYS A 555 2.18 25.65 26.60
C CYS A 555 1.71 24.78 27.79
N ARG A 556 1.58 25.39 28.97
CA ARG A 556 1.10 24.75 30.19
C ARG A 556 -0.38 24.36 30.07
N TYR A 557 -1.18 25.21 29.44
CA TYR A 557 -2.58 24.93 29.11
C TYR A 557 -2.70 23.66 28.27
N LEU A 558 -2.06 23.64 27.11
CA LEU A 558 -2.16 22.52 26.17
C LEU A 558 -1.48 21.25 26.69
N SER A 559 -0.39 21.36 27.44
CA SER A 559 0.23 20.21 28.12
C SER A 559 -0.72 19.55 29.14
N SER A 560 -1.43 20.37 29.91
CA SER A 560 -2.41 19.89 30.89
C SER A 560 -3.57 19.14 30.20
N LEU A 561 -4.04 19.63 29.05
CA LEU A 561 -5.02 18.92 28.23
C LEU A 561 -4.44 17.61 27.65
N LEU A 562 -3.23 17.64 27.10
CA LEU A 562 -2.58 16.44 26.57
C LEU A 562 -2.46 15.32 27.61
N LYS A 563 -2.28 15.65 28.90
CA LYS A 563 -2.31 14.67 30.00
C LYS A 563 -3.63 13.90 30.06
N LEU A 564 -4.76 14.54 29.77
CA LEU A 564 -6.08 13.91 29.73
C LEU A 564 -6.27 12.99 28.51
N SER A 565 -5.51 13.19 27.43
CA SER A 565 -5.58 12.35 26.23
C SER A 565 -5.06 10.90 26.44
N HIS A 566 -4.45 10.57 27.60
CA HIS A 566 -3.86 9.26 27.94
C HIS A 566 -2.92 8.70 26.86
N ILE A 567 -2.38 9.55 25.99
CA ILE A 567 -1.42 9.10 24.99
C ILE A 567 -0.07 8.96 25.68
N GLN A 568 0.48 7.76 25.59
CA GLN A 568 1.82 7.47 26.10
C GLN A 568 2.83 8.42 25.44
N LEU A 569 3.62 9.10 26.26
CA LEU A 569 4.69 10.01 25.83
C LEU A 569 5.58 9.35 24.74
N SER A 570 5.90 8.06 24.89
CA SER A 570 6.69 7.29 23.93
C SER A 570 6.05 7.18 22.54
N LYS A 571 4.71 7.12 22.45
CA LYS A 571 3.97 7.13 21.18
C LYS A 571 4.03 8.52 20.55
N SER A 572 3.85 9.58 21.34
CA SER A 572 4.00 10.97 20.87
C SER A 572 5.39 11.24 20.32
N LEU A 573 6.45 10.86 21.06
CA LEU A 573 7.84 11.01 20.65
C LEU A 573 8.22 10.13 19.44
N ARG A 574 7.49 9.05 19.16
CA ARG A 574 7.69 8.25 17.95
C ARG A 574 7.22 9.01 16.71
N VAL A 575 6.12 9.75 16.80
CA VAL A 575 5.58 10.56 15.70
C VAL A 575 6.56 11.67 15.34
N PHE A 576 7.05 12.45 16.31
CA PHE A 576 8.06 13.49 16.05
C PHE A 576 9.34 12.92 15.43
N ARG A 577 9.84 11.78 15.92
CA ARG A 577 11.01 11.12 15.31
C ARG A 577 10.79 10.66 13.87
N ARG A 578 9.55 10.38 13.47
CA ARG A 578 9.24 10.09 12.06
C ARG A 578 9.27 11.38 11.23
N TRP A 579 8.73 12.47 11.77
CA TRP A 579 8.78 13.77 11.12
C TRP A 579 10.21 14.29 10.95
N GLU A 580 11.08 14.13 11.96
CA GLU A 580 12.52 14.44 11.84
C GLU A 580 13.19 13.68 10.68
N LYS A 581 12.83 12.40 10.49
CA LYS A 581 13.36 11.59 9.37
C LYS A 581 12.90 12.09 8.00
N MET A 582 11.75 12.75 7.91
CA MET A 582 11.28 13.35 6.66
C MET A 582 12.15 14.55 6.26
N GLU A 583 12.68 15.32 7.21
CA GLU A 583 13.67 16.37 6.91
C GLU A 583 14.99 15.78 6.41
N ASP A 584 15.50 14.75 7.09
CA ASP A 584 16.79 14.14 6.77
C ASP A 584 16.80 13.46 5.39
N ALA A 585 15.66 12.92 4.96
CA ALA A 585 15.53 12.28 3.65
C ALA A 585 15.82 13.24 2.48
N ASN A 586 15.50 14.53 2.63
CA ASN A 586 15.72 15.56 1.62
C ASN A 586 17.11 16.22 1.71
N GLY A 587 17.78 16.09 2.86
CA GLY A 587 19.06 16.75 3.15
C GLY A 587 20.31 15.99 2.68
N ARG A 588 20.20 14.84 2.01
CA ARG A 588 21.35 13.98 1.64
C ARG A 588 22.36 14.59 0.65
N GLY A 589 22.23 15.87 0.31
CA GLY A 589 23.25 16.64 -0.41
C GLY A 589 24.21 17.44 0.46
N MET A 590 23.97 17.61 1.78
CA MET A 590 24.89 18.36 2.65
C MET A 590 25.19 17.64 3.96
N PRO A 591 26.48 17.37 4.29
CA PRO A 591 26.85 16.84 5.59
C PRO A 591 26.55 17.87 6.68
N ARG A 592 25.43 17.72 7.38
CA ARG A 592 25.14 18.50 8.60
C ARG A 592 26.20 18.16 9.66
N LYS A 593 27.04 19.12 10.02
CA LYS A 593 27.91 19.05 11.21
C LYS A 593 27.02 18.68 12.39
N LYS A 594 27.35 17.56 13.07
CA LYS A 594 26.70 17.11 14.31
C LYS A 594 26.68 18.26 15.33
N LYS A 595 25.58 19.02 15.40
CA LYS A 595 25.27 19.81 16.58
C LYS A 595 24.93 18.82 17.69
N ARG A 596 25.77 18.77 18.73
CA ARG A 596 25.49 18.05 19.98
C ARG A 596 24.11 18.52 20.49
N ARG A 597 23.22 17.56 20.74
CA ARG A 597 21.91 17.80 21.35
C ARG A 597 22.14 18.07 22.83
N GLU A 598 21.91 19.30 23.27
CA GLU A 598 21.56 19.64 24.65
C GLU A 598 20.03 19.75 24.68
N TYR A 599 19.37 18.82 25.37
CA TYR A 599 17.96 18.88 25.78
C TYR A 599 17.75 17.97 26.98
#